data_AF-A0A1L9NQB5-F1
#
_entry.id   AF-A0A1L9NQB5-F1
#
_cell.length_a   1.000
_cell.length_b   1.000
_cell.length_c   1.000
_cell.angle_alpha   90.00
_cell.angle_beta   90.00
_cell.angle_gamma   90.00
#
_symmetry.space_group_name_H-M   'P 1'
#
loop_
_entity.id
_entity.type
_entity.pdbx_description
1 polymer ?
#
loop_
_entity_poly.entity_id
_entity_poly.type
_entity_poly.pdbx_seq_one_letter_code
_entity_poly.pdbx_strand_id
1 'polypeptide(L)'
;MKPVLLIFILVLSIDLAQCSSLTGPFEAIFFYYAYQIDAAAAARAAEDGVAYEATIGGDCIGEGCTLEAFIRTIINPKFAKYLTPTAIGASTSPDVYATAEEIDTYWNYNSKKLRRNQIIKKAPYGFANVVDKVVDKVQKARAVVPSADLVDKAVVALKWAQSVRLTEMVILNGELQGAKALAFADDYPWLEQLTLTTQRELDVDRTVSPSLKIVYTDLDYAEMALRLSNGDRTKLMDHYEEFLEFAQTEPSKDDDVYKIHKDIVNVYQRVVSSLEAGCS
;
A
#
# COMPACT_ATOMS: atom_id res chain seq x y z
N MET A 1 18.31 33.74 -4.11
CA MET A 1 17.36 32.70 -4.55
C MET A 1 17.90 31.33 -4.16
N LYS A 2 17.01 30.47 -3.62
CA LYS A 2 17.14 29.01 -3.38
C LYS A 2 18.00 28.54 -2.20
N PRO A 3 17.37 28.47 -1.00
CA PRO A 3 17.38 27.28 -0.17
C PRO A 3 15.99 26.62 -0.06
N VAL A 4 15.01 27.08 -0.86
CA VAL A 4 13.64 26.58 -0.84
C VAL A 4 13.47 25.28 -1.61
N LEU A 5 14.36 24.97 -2.58
CA LEU A 5 14.19 23.78 -3.44
C LEU A 5 14.57 22.44 -2.77
N LEU A 6 15.41 22.46 -1.72
CA LEU A 6 15.90 21.24 -1.05
C LEU A 6 14.94 20.73 0.05
N ILE A 7 14.05 21.58 0.56
CA ILE A 7 13.04 21.20 1.55
C ILE A 7 11.82 20.57 0.86
N PHE A 8 11.45 21.02 -0.35
CA PHE A 8 10.36 20.40 -1.11
C PHE A 8 10.66 18.96 -1.55
N ILE A 9 11.90 18.64 -1.94
CA ILE A 9 12.26 17.29 -2.42
C ILE A 9 12.33 16.26 -1.27
N LEU A 10 12.59 16.69 -0.04
CA LEU A 10 12.66 15.82 1.14
C LEU A 10 11.27 15.48 1.72
N VAL A 11 10.30 16.37 1.49
CA VAL A 11 8.90 16.26 1.95
C VAL A 11 8.06 15.48 0.93
N LEU A 12 8.31 15.65 -0.38
CA LEU A 12 7.57 14.97 -1.45
C LEU A 12 7.65 13.42 -1.42
N SER A 13 8.75 12.85 -0.90
CA SER A 13 8.96 11.39 -0.93
C SER A 13 8.11 10.57 0.05
N ILE A 14 7.51 11.23 1.05
CA ILE A 14 6.45 10.66 1.92
C ILE A 14 5.10 11.29 1.57
N ASP A 15 5.06 12.52 1.06
CA ASP A 15 3.80 13.19 0.67
C ASP A 15 3.01 12.44 -0.41
N LEU A 16 3.67 11.68 -1.28
CA LEU A 16 2.96 10.91 -2.33
C LEU A 16 2.20 9.70 -1.76
N ALA A 17 2.71 9.09 -0.68
CA ALA A 17 1.93 8.15 0.10
C ALA A 17 0.79 8.86 0.87
N GLN A 18 1.04 10.09 1.32
CA GLN A 18 0.07 10.93 2.04
C GLN A 18 -1.07 11.49 1.17
N CYS A 19 -0.97 11.43 -0.17
CA CYS A 19 -2.00 11.93 -1.08
C CYS A 19 -3.30 11.10 -1.09
N SER A 20 -3.30 9.90 -0.52
CA SER A 20 -4.47 9.02 -0.46
C SER A 20 -4.96 8.84 0.97
N SER A 21 -6.14 9.37 1.28
CA SER A 21 -6.82 9.08 2.54
C SER A 21 -7.26 7.61 2.62
N LEU A 22 -7.55 6.99 1.47
CA LEU A 22 -8.10 5.64 1.38
C LEU A 22 -7.03 4.54 1.44
N THR A 23 -5.83 4.77 0.91
CA THR A 23 -4.74 3.78 0.95
C THR A 23 -4.03 3.78 2.30
N GLY A 24 -3.87 4.96 2.91
CA GLY A 24 -3.14 5.14 4.16
C GLY A 24 -3.56 4.19 5.31
N PRO A 25 -4.85 3.93 5.53
CA PRO A 25 -5.34 2.94 6.50
C PRO A 25 -4.77 1.53 6.28
N PHE A 26 -4.76 1.03 5.05
CA PHE A 26 -4.23 -0.30 4.74
C PHE A 26 -2.70 -0.35 4.91
N GLU A 27 -1.99 0.69 4.49
CA GLU A 27 -0.55 0.84 4.71
C GLU A 27 -0.20 0.84 6.21
N ALA A 28 -1.00 1.54 7.03
CA ALA A 28 -0.85 1.56 8.49
C ALA A 28 -1.04 0.17 9.11
N ILE A 29 -2.05 -0.59 8.65
CA ILE A 29 -2.29 -1.96 9.12
C ILE A 29 -1.14 -2.89 8.68
N PHE A 30 -0.59 -2.73 7.48
CA PHE A 30 0.59 -3.46 7.07
C PHE A 30 1.77 -3.20 8.02
N PHE A 31 2.07 -1.94 8.35
CA PHE A 31 3.16 -1.61 9.27
C PHE A 31 2.90 -2.13 10.69
N TYR A 32 1.64 -2.16 11.14
CA TYR A 32 1.22 -2.78 12.39
C TYR A 32 1.60 -4.28 12.43
N TYR A 33 1.23 -5.04 11.40
CA TYR A 33 1.54 -6.47 11.34
C TYR A 33 3.03 -6.74 11.20
N ALA A 34 3.74 -5.91 10.43
CA ALA A 34 5.19 -6.00 10.32
C ALA A 34 5.89 -5.76 11.69
N TYR A 35 5.41 -4.80 12.48
CA TYR A 35 5.89 -4.56 13.84
C TYR A 35 5.64 -5.78 14.74
N GLN A 36 4.45 -6.39 14.69
CA GLN A 36 4.13 -7.57 15.51
C GLN A 36 5.09 -8.72 15.24
N ILE A 37 5.45 -8.94 13.97
CA ILE A 37 6.39 -9.97 13.56
C ILE A 37 7.81 -9.67 14.07
N ASP A 38 8.30 -8.43 13.91
CA ASP A 38 9.63 -8.00 14.39
C ASP A 38 9.73 -8.09 15.92
N ALA A 39 8.68 -7.69 16.64
CA ALA A 39 8.62 -7.76 18.10
C ALA A 39 8.62 -9.20 18.62
N ALA A 40 7.90 -10.11 17.96
CA ALA A 40 7.92 -11.53 18.32
C ALA A 40 9.30 -12.15 18.13
N ALA A 41 9.99 -11.82 17.03
CA ALA A 41 11.37 -12.27 16.79
C ALA A 41 12.35 -11.71 17.82
N ALA A 42 12.19 -10.43 18.22
CA ALA A 42 13.01 -9.81 19.26
C ALA A 42 12.83 -10.48 20.62
N ALA A 43 11.58 -10.76 21.03
CA ALA A 43 11.29 -11.46 22.26
C ALA A 43 11.92 -12.86 22.27
N ARG A 44 11.78 -13.59 21.16
CA ARG A 44 12.38 -14.92 21.02
C ARG A 44 13.90 -14.91 21.13
N ALA A 45 14.55 -13.98 20.42
CA ALA A 45 16.00 -13.86 20.49
C ALA A 45 16.50 -13.50 21.91
N ALA A 46 15.75 -12.68 22.65
CA ALA A 46 16.05 -12.37 24.05
C ALA A 46 15.95 -13.59 24.97
N GLU A 47 14.95 -14.47 24.77
CA GLU A 47 14.86 -15.75 25.47
C GLU A 47 16.09 -16.63 25.20
N ASP A 48 16.58 -16.61 23.96
CA ASP A 48 17.75 -17.38 23.53
C ASP A 48 19.09 -16.68 23.90
N GLY A 49 19.06 -15.54 24.60
CA GLY A 49 20.24 -14.77 24.99
C GLY A 49 21.00 -14.14 23.82
N VAL A 50 20.35 -14.04 22.66
CA VAL A 50 20.91 -13.47 21.43
C VAL A 50 20.51 -12.01 21.31
N ALA A 51 21.47 -11.15 21.00
CA ALA A 51 21.17 -9.76 20.72
C ALA A 51 20.34 -9.64 19.44
N TYR A 52 19.15 -9.04 19.55
CA TYR A 52 18.30 -8.72 18.41
C TYR A 52 17.91 -7.25 18.46
N GLU A 53 18.31 -6.52 17.43
CA GLU A 53 17.88 -5.13 17.26
C GLU A 53 16.57 -5.13 16.48
N ALA A 54 15.46 -4.91 17.20
CA ALA A 54 14.20 -4.54 16.56
C ALA A 54 14.42 -3.28 15.73
N THR A 55 13.90 -3.26 14.50
CA THR A 55 14.12 -2.15 13.56
C THR A 55 12.84 -1.54 13.01
N ILE A 56 11.70 -2.21 13.21
CA ILE A 56 10.38 -1.67 12.87
C ILE A 56 9.83 -0.93 14.10
N GLY A 57 9.24 0.25 13.89
CA GLY A 57 8.88 1.18 14.96
C GLY A 57 10.05 2.07 15.39
N GLY A 58 10.90 2.50 14.46
CA GLY A 58 12.26 3.05 14.70
C GLY A 58 12.46 3.97 15.90
N ASP A 59 11.65 5.03 16.03
CA ASP A 59 11.71 5.99 17.14
C ASP A 59 10.91 5.54 18.39
N CYS A 60 10.12 4.48 18.26
CA CYS A 60 9.33 3.89 19.36
C CYS A 60 10.03 2.69 20.02
N ILE A 61 11.14 2.20 19.46
CA ILE A 61 11.88 1.04 19.98
C ILE A 61 12.72 1.44 21.20
N GLY A 62 12.41 0.87 22.37
CA GLY A 62 13.20 1.00 23.60
C GLY A 62 12.95 2.28 24.41
N GLU A 63 12.22 3.25 23.85
CA GLU A 63 11.52 4.25 24.65
C GLU A 63 10.20 3.66 25.16
N GLY A 64 9.59 4.21 26.22
CA GLY A 64 8.32 3.71 26.79
C GLY A 64 7.09 3.81 25.85
N CYS A 65 7.33 3.95 24.55
CA CYS A 65 6.35 3.99 23.48
C CYS A 65 6.01 2.56 23.04
N THR A 66 5.01 1.97 23.67
CA THR A 66 4.41 0.67 23.30
C THR A 66 3.88 0.67 21.85
N LEU A 67 3.49 -0.48 21.30
CA LEU A 67 2.72 -0.54 20.04
C LEU A 67 1.53 0.43 20.06
N GLU A 68 0.89 0.56 21.21
CA GLU A 68 -0.15 1.55 21.47
C GLU A 68 0.35 2.98 21.20
N ALA A 69 1.59 3.32 21.52
CA ALA A 69 2.19 4.62 21.22
C ALA A 69 2.44 4.81 19.72
N PHE A 70 2.94 3.80 19.00
CA PHE A 70 3.02 3.84 17.52
C PHE A 70 1.64 4.05 16.91
N ILE A 71 0.65 3.29 17.37
CA ILE A 71 -0.75 3.43 16.94
C ILE A 71 -1.29 4.81 17.33
N ARG A 72 -1.03 5.31 18.54
CA ARG A 72 -1.38 6.68 18.99
C ARG A 72 -0.69 7.76 18.16
N THR A 73 0.45 7.47 17.53
CA THR A 73 1.07 8.40 16.61
C THR A 73 0.30 8.50 15.31
N ILE A 74 -0.38 7.46 14.84
CA ILE A 74 -1.09 7.46 13.55
C ILE A 74 -2.62 7.52 13.68
N ILE A 75 -3.16 7.19 14.85
CA ILE A 75 -4.59 7.02 15.17
C ILE A 75 -4.91 7.79 16.47
N ASN A 76 -6.16 8.25 16.61
CA ASN A 76 -6.60 8.90 17.85
C ASN A 76 -6.42 7.97 19.07
N PRO A 77 -5.78 8.44 20.16
CA PRO A 77 -5.59 7.71 21.41
C PRO A 77 -6.78 6.93 21.98
N LYS A 78 -8.01 7.37 21.71
CA LYS A 78 -9.22 6.69 22.18
C LYS A 78 -9.46 5.33 21.50
N PHE A 79 -8.95 5.14 20.29
CA PHE A 79 -9.09 3.90 19.51
C PHE A 79 -7.87 2.97 19.62
N ALA A 80 -6.71 3.50 20.05
CA ALA A 80 -5.47 2.72 20.20
C ALA A 80 -5.63 1.49 21.12
N LYS A 81 -6.52 1.55 22.11
CA LYS A 81 -6.85 0.44 23.02
C LYS A 81 -7.36 -0.82 22.32
N TYR A 82 -7.96 -0.70 21.12
CA TYR A 82 -8.48 -1.84 20.36
C TYR A 82 -7.39 -2.61 19.60
N LEU A 83 -6.22 -1.98 19.46
CA LEU A 83 -5.06 -2.55 18.78
C LEU A 83 -3.87 -2.75 19.71
N THR A 84 -4.07 -2.61 21.03
CA THR A 84 -3.00 -2.77 22.03
C THR A 84 -3.06 -4.18 22.62
N PRO A 85 -2.05 -5.03 22.37
CA PRO A 85 -1.88 -6.27 23.08
C PRO A 85 -1.83 -6.07 24.58
N THR A 86 -2.47 -6.96 25.31
CA THR A 86 -2.48 -6.94 26.78
C THR A 86 -1.17 -7.42 27.41
N ALA A 87 -0.25 -7.97 26.62
CA ALA A 87 1.08 -8.42 27.04
C ALA A 87 2.11 -8.31 25.89
N ILE A 88 3.40 -8.24 26.24
CA ILE A 88 4.51 -8.31 25.27
C ILE A 88 4.43 -9.67 24.56
N GLY A 89 4.30 -9.67 23.23
CA GLY A 89 4.13 -10.88 22.42
C GLY A 89 2.68 -11.40 22.29
N ALA A 90 1.68 -10.79 22.93
CA ALA A 90 0.28 -11.06 22.65
C ALA A 90 -0.17 -10.33 21.38
N SER A 91 -1.19 -10.83 20.66
CA SER A 91 -1.81 -10.13 19.53
C SER A 91 -3.31 -9.94 19.76
N THR A 92 -3.78 -8.70 19.62
CA THR A 92 -5.12 -8.43 19.12
C THR A 92 -4.95 -8.47 17.61
N SER A 93 -5.39 -9.51 16.92
CA SER A 93 -5.13 -9.68 15.47
C SER A 93 -6.34 -9.11 14.69
N PRO A 94 -6.39 -7.79 14.40
CA PRO A 94 -7.57 -7.14 13.83
C PRO A 94 -7.90 -7.63 12.42
N ASP A 95 -9.18 -7.64 12.07
CA ASP A 95 -9.61 -7.81 10.69
C ASP A 95 -9.04 -6.69 9.81
N VAL A 96 -8.35 -7.01 8.71
CA VAL A 96 -7.63 -6.02 7.90
C VAL A 96 -8.61 -5.03 7.25
N TYR A 97 -9.65 -5.53 6.60
CA TYR A 97 -10.57 -4.71 5.83
C TYR A 97 -11.46 -3.86 6.76
N ALA A 98 -12.11 -4.49 7.73
CA ALA A 98 -13.01 -3.79 8.65
C ALA A 98 -12.26 -2.72 9.47
N THR A 99 -11.03 -3.02 9.90
CA THR A 99 -10.23 -2.04 10.66
C THR A 99 -9.78 -0.88 9.77
N ALA A 100 -9.46 -1.12 8.49
CA ALA A 100 -9.09 -0.05 7.58
C ALA A 100 -10.26 0.92 7.35
N GLU A 101 -11.47 0.38 7.15
CA GLU A 101 -12.71 1.17 7.00
C GLU A 101 -13.00 2.00 8.27
N GLU A 102 -12.79 1.40 9.45
CA GLU A 102 -12.94 2.12 10.72
C GLU A 102 -11.90 3.24 10.88
N ILE A 103 -10.65 3.00 10.47
CA ILE A 103 -9.58 4.00 10.51
C ILE A 103 -9.94 5.21 9.64
N ASP A 104 -10.38 4.96 8.40
CA ASP A 104 -10.79 5.99 7.45
C ASP A 104 -12.00 6.78 7.98
N THR A 105 -13.03 6.07 8.42
CA THR A 105 -14.32 6.68 8.75
C THR A 105 -14.32 7.39 10.11
N TYR A 106 -13.69 6.80 11.13
CA TYR A 106 -13.95 7.18 12.53
C TYR A 106 -12.72 7.63 13.31
N TRP A 107 -11.52 7.23 12.88
CA TRP A 107 -10.35 7.36 13.75
C TRP A 107 -9.57 8.66 13.56
N ASN A 108 -10.05 9.55 12.68
CA ASN A 108 -9.42 10.83 12.34
C ASN A 108 -7.93 10.63 12.00
N TYR A 109 -7.70 9.65 11.14
CA TYR A 109 -6.38 9.23 10.70
C TYR A 109 -5.62 10.39 10.06
N ASN A 110 -4.37 10.59 10.46
CA ASN A 110 -3.52 11.63 9.90
C ASN A 110 -2.30 10.99 9.23
N SER A 111 -2.38 10.80 7.92
CA SER A 111 -1.32 10.23 7.08
C SER A 111 0.01 10.96 7.23
N LYS A 112 0.02 12.26 7.58
CA LYS A 112 1.25 13.05 7.83
C LYS A 112 2.05 12.57 9.04
N LYS A 113 1.46 11.72 9.87
CA LYS A 113 2.12 11.09 11.02
C LYS A 113 2.75 9.73 10.68
N LEU A 114 2.58 9.19 9.46
CA LEU A 114 3.40 8.09 8.95
C LEU A 114 4.79 8.59 8.52
N ARG A 115 5.61 9.02 9.48
CA ARG A 115 6.99 9.41 9.16
C ARG A 115 7.84 8.16 8.99
N ARG A 116 8.63 8.12 7.92
CA ARG A 116 9.49 6.97 7.59
C ARG A 116 10.34 6.45 8.76
N ASN A 117 10.93 7.34 9.57
CA ASN A 117 11.77 6.97 10.71
C ASN A 117 10.98 6.40 11.89
N GLN A 118 9.68 6.70 11.99
CA GLN A 118 8.77 6.10 12.95
C GLN A 118 8.34 4.70 12.50
N ILE A 119 8.30 4.44 11.19
CA ILE A 119 8.00 3.13 10.62
C ILE A 119 9.22 2.20 10.74
N ILE A 120 10.40 2.66 10.34
CA ILE A 120 11.62 1.86 10.36
C ILE A 120 12.84 2.70 10.71
N LYS A 121 13.73 2.15 11.54
CA LYS A 121 14.96 2.82 11.96
C LYS A 121 15.86 3.10 10.75
N LYS A 122 16.42 4.31 10.66
CA LYS A 122 17.27 4.76 9.53
C LYS A 122 16.59 4.57 8.16
N ALA A 123 15.34 5.01 8.06
CA ALA A 123 14.54 4.76 6.89
C ALA A 123 15.13 5.36 5.59
N PRO A 124 15.06 4.63 4.47
CA PRO A 124 15.50 5.14 3.18
C PRO A 124 14.59 6.27 2.67
N TYR A 125 15.08 7.01 1.69
CA TYR A 125 14.26 7.98 0.96
C TYR A 125 13.25 7.26 0.05
N GLY A 126 12.04 7.82 -0.07
CA GLY A 126 10.97 7.26 -0.91
C GLY A 126 10.16 6.16 -0.21
N PHE A 127 8.83 6.29 -0.27
CA PHE A 127 7.93 5.35 0.39
C PHE A 127 8.07 3.90 -0.11
N ALA A 128 8.23 3.70 -1.41
CA ALA A 128 8.48 2.39 -2.01
C ALA A 128 9.71 1.69 -1.37
N ASN A 129 10.81 2.42 -1.17
CA ASN A 129 12.01 1.88 -0.52
C ASN A 129 11.79 1.58 0.96
N VAL A 130 10.91 2.32 1.65
CA VAL A 130 10.53 2.03 3.05
C VAL A 130 9.79 0.70 3.11
N VAL A 131 8.82 0.49 2.23
CA VAL A 131 8.04 -0.77 2.16
C VAL A 131 8.96 -1.97 1.89
N ASP A 132 9.88 -1.85 0.92
CA ASP A 132 10.89 -2.88 0.67
C ASP A 132 11.70 -3.22 1.91
N LYS A 133 12.18 -2.20 2.63
CA LYS A 133 12.98 -2.41 3.84
C LYS A 133 12.18 -3.04 4.98
N VAL A 134 10.89 -2.71 5.09
CA VAL A 134 9.99 -3.36 6.06
C VAL A 134 9.83 -4.84 5.70
N VAL A 135 9.63 -5.17 4.42
CA VAL A 135 9.49 -6.56 3.96
C VAL A 135 10.76 -7.37 4.19
N ASP A 136 11.93 -6.82 3.85
CA ASP A 136 13.25 -7.41 4.15
C ASP A 136 13.35 -7.80 5.64
N LYS A 137 12.80 -6.97 6.52
CA LYS A 137 12.80 -7.19 7.97
C LYS A 137 11.80 -8.24 8.41
N VAL A 138 10.59 -8.21 7.85
CA VAL A 138 9.60 -9.27 8.06
C VAL A 138 10.19 -10.64 7.69
N GLN A 139 10.85 -10.77 6.54
CA GLN A 139 11.47 -12.04 6.14
C GLN A 139 12.53 -12.53 7.12
N LYS A 140 13.41 -11.64 7.59
CA LYS A 140 14.43 -11.98 8.60
C LYS A 140 13.80 -12.40 9.91
N ALA A 141 12.74 -11.71 10.35
CA ALA A 141 12.02 -12.04 11.58
C ALA A 141 11.29 -13.40 11.47
N ARG A 142 10.68 -13.70 10.30
CA ARG A 142 10.02 -14.99 10.03
C ARG A 142 10.96 -16.19 10.10
N ALA A 143 12.24 -16.02 9.76
CA ALA A 143 13.24 -17.07 9.90
C ALA A 143 13.49 -17.47 11.37
N VAL A 144 13.18 -16.59 12.32
CA VAL A 144 13.32 -16.82 13.76
C VAL A 144 11.98 -17.22 14.39
N VAL A 145 10.90 -16.53 14.03
CA VAL A 145 9.55 -16.78 14.53
C VAL A 145 8.58 -16.88 13.35
N PRO A 146 8.31 -18.10 12.84
CA PRO A 146 7.37 -18.29 11.75
C PRO A 146 5.95 -18.08 12.28
N SER A 147 5.31 -16.98 11.87
CA SER A 147 3.88 -16.74 12.13
C SER A 147 3.14 -16.62 10.81
N ALA A 148 2.50 -17.71 10.38
CA ALA A 148 1.73 -17.73 9.14
C ALA A 148 0.58 -16.71 9.17
N ASP A 149 -0.20 -16.68 10.26
CA ASP A 149 -1.34 -15.75 10.40
C ASP A 149 -0.94 -14.27 10.29
N LEU A 150 0.12 -13.86 10.99
CA LEU A 150 0.56 -12.46 10.96
C LEU A 150 1.09 -12.07 9.57
N VAL A 151 1.72 -13.02 8.88
CA VAL A 151 2.26 -12.78 7.54
C VAL A 151 1.15 -12.72 6.51
N ASP A 152 0.18 -13.63 6.57
CA ASP A 152 -0.98 -13.62 5.69
C ASP A 152 -1.75 -12.30 5.83
N LYS A 153 -1.89 -11.78 7.06
CA LYS A 153 -2.50 -10.47 7.32
C LYS A 153 -1.66 -9.30 6.83
N ALA A 154 -0.34 -9.35 6.95
CA ALA A 154 0.55 -8.34 6.36
C ALA A 154 0.45 -8.33 4.82
N VAL A 155 0.38 -9.51 4.21
CA VAL A 155 0.19 -9.70 2.76
C VAL A 155 -1.15 -9.12 2.31
N VAL A 156 -2.24 -9.49 3.00
CA VAL A 156 -3.59 -8.99 2.69
C VAL A 156 -3.67 -7.48 2.82
N ALA A 157 -3.05 -6.88 3.84
CA ALA A 157 -3.00 -5.43 3.99
C ALA A 157 -2.29 -4.74 2.81
N LEU A 158 -1.18 -5.29 2.33
CA LEU A 158 -0.50 -4.78 1.13
C LEU A 158 -1.33 -4.97 -0.14
N LYS A 159 -2.04 -6.09 -0.30
CA LYS A 159 -2.93 -6.33 -1.46
C LYS A 159 -4.08 -5.34 -1.49
N TRP A 160 -4.71 -5.05 -0.35
CA TRP A 160 -5.73 -4.00 -0.28
C TRP A 160 -5.15 -2.62 -0.58
N ALA A 161 -3.99 -2.27 -0.02
CA ALA A 161 -3.30 -1.02 -0.34
C ALA A 161 -2.99 -0.91 -1.85
N GLN A 162 -2.54 -1.99 -2.48
CA GLN A 162 -2.32 -2.08 -3.91
C GLN A 162 -3.61 -1.84 -4.70
N SER A 163 -4.72 -2.46 -4.26
CA SER A 163 -6.03 -2.31 -4.89
C SER A 163 -6.54 -0.87 -4.89
N VAL A 164 -6.36 -0.17 -3.76
CA VAL A 164 -6.75 1.24 -3.64
C VAL A 164 -5.87 2.13 -4.53
N ARG A 165 -4.54 1.93 -4.52
CA ARG A 165 -3.63 2.70 -5.39
C ARG A 165 -3.91 2.49 -6.87
N LEU A 166 -4.20 1.26 -7.27
CA LEU A 166 -4.63 0.93 -8.64
C LEU A 166 -5.91 1.69 -9.01
N THR A 167 -6.89 1.70 -8.10
CA THR A 167 -8.13 2.46 -8.27
C THR A 167 -7.85 3.96 -8.40
N GLU A 168 -7.02 4.54 -7.53
CA GLU A 168 -6.70 5.97 -7.52
C GLU A 168 -5.93 6.46 -8.74
N MET A 169 -5.22 5.56 -9.43
CA MET A 169 -4.63 5.89 -10.73
C MET A 169 -5.70 6.17 -11.79
N VAL A 170 -6.93 5.68 -11.62
CA VAL A 170 -8.04 5.90 -12.56
C VAL A 170 -9.11 6.83 -11.98
N ILE A 171 -9.60 6.52 -10.78
CA ILE A 171 -10.64 7.25 -10.07
C ILE A 171 -10.07 7.94 -8.82
N LEU A 172 -10.06 9.26 -8.82
CA LEU A 172 -9.65 10.06 -7.66
C LEU A 172 -10.87 10.83 -7.13
N ASN A 173 -11.15 10.72 -5.83
CA ASN A 173 -12.32 11.36 -5.19
C ASN A 173 -13.68 11.04 -5.85
N GLY A 174 -13.82 9.84 -6.44
CA GLY A 174 -15.03 9.42 -7.13
C GLY A 174 -15.16 9.94 -8.57
N GLU A 175 -14.17 10.67 -9.07
CA GLU A 175 -14.14 11.22 -10.42
C GLU A 175 -13.01 10.57 -11.24
N LEU A 176 -13.17 10.53 -12.56
CA LEU A 176 -12.18 10.00 -13.50
C LEU A 176 -11.02 10.98 -13.71
N GLN A 177 -10.28 11.22 -12.63
CA GLN A 177 -9.20 12.21 -12.53
C GLN A 177 -7.89 11.60 -12.01
N GLY A 178 -7.83 10.27 -11.94
CA GLY A 178 -6.59 9.59 -11.60
C GLY A 178 -5.52 9.82 -12.68
N ALA A 179 -4.25 9.83 -12.28
CA ALA A 179 -3.15 10.20 -13.17
C ALA A 179 -3.03 9.31 -14.44
N LYS A 180 -3.40 8.03 -14.35
CA LYS A 180 -3.47 7.12 -15.51
C LYS A 180 -4.65 7.47 -16.42
N ALA A 181 -5.80 7.82 -15.86
CA ALA A 181 -6.96 8.25 -16.65
C ALA A 181 -6.70 9.57 -17.38
N LEU A 182 -6.04 10.53 -16.72
CA LEU A 182 -5.63 11.79 -17.34
C LEU A 182 -4.62 11.57 -18.47
N ALA A 183 -3.57 10.77 -18.23
CA ALA A 183 -2.59 10.42 -19.27
C ALA A 183 -3.27 9.73 -20.47
N PHE A 184 -4.23 8.84 -20.22
CA PHE A 184 -5.02 8.22 -21.30
C PHE A 184 -5.85 9.25 -22.07
N ALA A 185 -6.50 10.19 -21.39
CA ALA A 185 -7.27 11.24 -22.05
C ALA A 185 -6.39 12.18 -22.88
N ASP A 186 -5.15 12.42 -22.44
CA ASP A 186 -4.18 13.25 -23.17
C ASP A 186 -3.66 12.56 -24.44
N ASP A 187 -3.41 11.24 -24.39
CA ASP A 187 -3.00 10.45 -25.56
C ASP A 187 -4.17 10.24 -26.55
N TYR A 188 -5.42 10.21 -26.03
CA TYR A 188 -6.63 9.96 -26.80
C TYR A 188 -7.73 11.03 -26.60
N PRO A 189 -7.47 12.30 -26.93
CA PRO A 189 -8.38 13.42 -26.60
C PRO A 189 -9.75 13.34 -27.29
N TRP A 190 -9.87 12.58 -28.39
CA TRP A 190 -11.14 12.33 -29.07
C TRP A 190 -12.02 11.28 -28.37
N LEU A 191 -11.53 10.64 -27.30
CA LEU A 191 -12.24 9.60 -26.54
C LEU A 191 -12.83 10.09 -25.20
N GLU A 192 -12.79 11.39 -24.89
CA GLU A 192 -13.23 11.92 -23.58
C GLU A 192 -14.67 11.49 -23.19
N GLN A 193 -15.57 11.33 -24.18
CA GLN A 193 -16.95 10.87 -23.94
C GLN A 193 -17.12 9.34 -23.89
N LEU A 194 -16.05 8.59 -24.20
CA LEU A 194 -16.02 7.13 -24.25
C LEU A 194 -15.10 6.54 -23.19
N THR A 195 -14.48 7.34 -22.32
CA THR A 195 -13.63 6.80 -21.26
C THR A 195 -14.49 6.07 -20.24
N LEU A 196 -14.29 4.75 -20.16
CA LEU A 196 -15.08 3.84 -19.33
C LEU A 196 -14.18 3.14 -18.34
N THR A 197 -14.77 2.72 -17.22
CA THR A 197 -14.08 1.98 -16.17
C THR A 197 -14.74 0.65 -15.90
N THR A 198 -13.94 -0.31 -15.45
CA THR A 198 -14.40 -1.64 -15.04
C THR A 198 -13.74 -2.05 -13.72
N GLN A 199 -14.38 -2.95 -12.98
CA GLN A 199 -13.78 -3.55 -11.79
C GLN A 199 -13.01 -4.80 -12.17
N ARG A 200 -11.79 -4.91 -11.68
CA ARG A 200 -10.91 -6.08 -11.85
C ARG A 200 -10.65 -6.73 -10.50
N GLU A 201 -10.63 -8.06 -10.48
CA GLU A 201 -10.24 -8.83 -9.30
C GLU A 201 -8.71 -8.87 -9.22
N LEU A 202 -8.16 -8.39 -8.09
CA LEU A 202 -6.74 -8.48 -7.78
C LEU A 202 -6.44 -9.80 -7.06
N ASP A 203 -7.25 -10.13 -6.04
CA ASP A 203 -7.12 -11.33 -5.23
C ASP A 203 -8.35 -11.55 -4.33
N VAL A 204 -8.25 -12.46 -3.35
CA VAL A 204 -9.25 -12.75 -2.33
C VAL A 204 -8.61 -12.71 -0.94
N ASP A 205 -9.19 -11.90 -0.05
CA ASP A 205 -8.90 -11.90 1.38
C ASP A 205 -9.56 -13.13 2.05
N ARG A 206 -8.71 -14.09 2.42
CA ARG A 206 -9.10 -15.33 3.10
C ARG A 206 -8.86 -15.29 4.61
N THR A 207 -8.38 -14.16 5.13
CA THR A 207 -8.13 -14.00 6.58
C THR A 207 -9.42 -13.76 7.36
N VAL A 208 -10.53 -13.58 6.64
CA VAL A 208 -11.86 -13.24 7.13
C VAL A 208 -12.90 -14.24 6.62
N SER A 209 -14.02 -14.37 7.34
CA SER A 209 -15.13 -15.27 6.98
C SER A 209 -16.47 -14.53 7.01
N PRO A 210 -17.20 -14.43 5.87
CA PRO A 210 -16.85 -14.97 4.56
C PRO A 210 -15.65 -14.24 3.92
N SER A 211 -14.92 -14.92 3.03
CA SER A 211 -13.81 -14.31 2.30
C SER A 211 -14.27 -13.13 1.45
N LEU A 212 -13.43 -12.11 1.33
CA LEU A 212 -13.72 -10.88 0.57
C LEU A 212 -12.91 -10.84 -0.72
N LYS A 213 -13.50 -10.35 -1.81
CA LYS A 213 -12.76 -10.08 -3.04
C LYS A 213 -12.00 -8.76 -2.91
N ILE A 214 -10.72 -8.79 -3.23
CA ILE A 214 -9.88 -7.59 -3.36
C ILE A 214 -10.00 -7.11 -4.80
N VAL A 215 -10.68 -5.99 -5.00
CA VAL A 215 -11.00 -5.46 -6.34
C VAL A 215 -10.51 -4.03 -6.52
N TYR A 216 -10.10 -3.69 -7.74
CA TYR A 216 -9.71 -2.33 -8.11
C TYR A 216 -10.45 -1.86 -9.36
N THR A 217 -10.54 -0.54 -9.51
CA THR A 217 -11.09 0.07 -10.71
C THR A 217 -9.98 0.33 -11.72
N ASP A 218 -10.23 -0.01 -12.98
CA ASP A 218 -9.33 0.25 -14.10
C ASP A 218 -10.09 0.80 -15.31
N LEU A 219 -9.37 1.27 -16.33
CA LEU A 219 -9.96 1.60 -17.62
C LEU A 219 -10.48 0.34 -18.34
N ASP A 220 -11.67 0.45 -18.92
CA ASP A 220 -12.31 -0.64 -19.67
C ASP A 220 -11.89 -0.63 -21.14
N TYR A 221 -10.64 -1.02 -21.39
CA TYR A 221 -10.06 -1.02 -22.73
C TYR A 221 -10.87 -1.85 -23.73
N ALA A 222 -11.49 -2.94 -23.30
CA ALA A 222 -12.27 -3.81 -24.17
C ALA A 222 -13.57 -3.14 -24.63
N GLU A 223 -14.33 -2.57 -23.69
CA GLU A 223 -15.57 -1.86 -24.01
C GLU A 223 -15.28 -0.56 -24.79
N MET A 224 -14.21 0.17 -24.44
CA MET A 224 -13.78 1.34 -25.20
C MET A 224 -13.45 0.99 -26.66
N ALA A 225 -12.70 -0.08 -26.89
CA ALA A 225 -12.37 -0.55 -28.23
C ALA A 225 -13.63 -1.02 -28.99
N LEU A 226 -14.56 -1.71 -28.31
CA LEU A 226 -15.83 -2.15 -28.88
C LEU A 226 -16.67 -0.97 -29.38
N ARG A 227 -16.82 0.07 -28.56
CA ARG A 227 -17.59 1.27 -28.91
C ARG A 227 -16.95 2.06 -30.05
N LEU A 228 -15.63 2.21 -30.01
CA LEU A 228 -14.90 2.93 -31.05
C LEU A 228 -14.99 2.24 -32.42
N SER A 229 -15.04 0.90 -32.41
CA SER A 229 -15.03 0.10 -33.63
C SER A 229 -16.38 0.02 -34.34
N ASN A 230 -17.48 0.39 -33.66
CA ASN A 230 -18.83 0.40 -34.22
C ASN A 230 -19.22 -0.91 -34.96
N GLY A 231 -18.83 -2.06 -34.40
CA GLY A 231 -19.09 -3.38 -34.96
C GLY A 231 -18.08 -3.90 -36.01
N ASP A 232 -17.05 -3.13 -36.36
CA ASP A 232 -15.94 -3.59 -37.21
C ASP A 232 -14.95 -4.43 -36.41
N ARG A 233 -14.89 -5.73 -36.70
CA ARG A 233 -14.04 -6.67 -35.97
C ARG A 233 -12.54 -6.44 -36.17
N THR A 234 -12.12 -5.91 -37.32
CA THR A 234 -10.69 -5.67 -37.57
C THR A 234 -10.22 -4.49 -36.72
N LYS A 235 -10.98 -3.38 -36.76
CA LYS A 235 -10.72 -2.19 -35.93
C LYS A 235 -10.81 -2.48 -34.43
N LEU A 236 -11.68 -3.40 -34.03
CA LEU A 236 -11.77 -3.83 -32.63
C LEU A 236 -10.46 -4.39 -32.12
N MET A 237 -9.81 -5.26 -32.90
CA MET A 237 -8.53 -5.83 -32.51
C MET A 237 -7.45 -4.75 -32.50
N ASP A 238 -7.39 -3.92 -33.54
CA ASP A 238 -6.38 -2.85 -33.64
C ASP A 238 -6.48 -1.86 -32.45
N HIS A 239 -7.69 -1.38 -32.13
CA HIS A 239 -7.90 -0.46 -31.00
C HIS A 239 -7.67 -1.11 -29.64
N TYR A 240 -8.04 -2.38 -29.49
CA TYR A 240 -7.78 -3.08 -28.23
C TYR A 240 -6.29 -3.29 -27.99
N GLU A 241 -5.54 -3.68 -29.03
CA GLU A 241 -4.08 -3.82 -28.96
C GLU A 241 -3.40 -2.49 -28.64
N GLU A 242 -3.83 -1.40 -29.29
CA GLU A 242 -3.37 -0.04 -29.01
C GLU A 242 -3.57 0.36 -27.54
N PHE A 243 -4.76 0.14 -26.98
CA PHE A 243 -5.02 0.45 -25.58
C PHE A 243 -4.27 -0.46 -24.59
N LEU A 244 -4.01 -1.72 -24.96
CA LEU A 244 -3.16 -2.61 -24.17
C LEU A 244 -1.70 -2.17 -24.21
N GLU A 245 -1.20 -1.67 -25.33
CA GLU A 245 0.14 -1.10 -25.45
C GLU A 245 0.29 0.12 -24.52
N PHE A 246 -0.69 1.03 -24.52
CA PHE A 246 -0.74 2.13 -23.54
C PHE A 246 -0.66 1.61 -22.09
N ALA A 247 -1.48 0.61 -21.75
CA ALA A 247 -1.54 0.07 -20.39
C ALA A 247 -0.20 -0.53 -19.91
N GLN A 248 0.57 -1.09 -20.85
CA GLN A 248 1.87 -1.72 -20.59
C GLN A 248 3.02 -0.72 -20.56
N THR A 249 2.91 0.37 -21.34
CA THR A 249 3.96 1.37 -21.49
C THR A 249 4.30 2.04 -20.16
N GLU A 250 5.60 2.28 -19.92
CA GLU A 250 6.02 3.05 -18.75
C GLU A 250 5.57 4.51 -18.91
N PRO A 251 5.00 5.13 -17.85
CA PRO A 251 4.61 6.53 -17.87
C PRO A 251 5.78 7.41 -18.29
N SER A 252 5.48 8.46 -19.06
CA SER A 252 6.50 9.38 -19.54
C SER A 252 7.19 10.09 -18.36
N LYS A 253 8.32 10.75 -18.63
CA LYS A 253 8.99 11.57 -17.60
C LYS A 253 8.18 12.80 -17.20
N ASP A 254 7.20 13.20 -18.00
CA ASP A 254 6.35 14.35 -17.73
C ASP A 254 5.14 13.96 -16.85
N ASP A 255 4.85 12.65 -16.71
CA ASP A 255 3.79 12.08 -15.86
C ASP A 255 4.29 11.66 -14.47
N ASP A 256 4.99 12.56 -13.77
CA ASP A 256 5.65 12.26 -12.48
C ASP A 256 4.70 11.57 -11.48
N VAL A 257 3.44 12.02 -11.39
CA VAL A 257 2.45 11.47 -10.46
C VAL A 257 2.02 10.04 -10.85
N TYR A 258 1.80 9.78 -12.15
CA TYR A 258 1.45 8.44 -12.62
C TYR A 258 2.61 7.48 -12.40
N LYS A 259 3.83 7.90 -12.76
CA LYS A 259 5.05 7.14 -12.56
C LYS A 259 5.24 6.72 -11.10
N ILE A 260 5.11 7.66 -10.17
CA ILE A 260 5.25 7.38 -8.74
C ILE A 260 4.23 6.34 -8.25
N HIS A 261 2.96 6.48 -8.63
CA HIS A 261 1.93 5.52 -8.23
C HIS A 261 2.19 4.14 -8.82
N LYS A 262 2.60 4.06 -10.09
CA LYS A 262 2.98 2.82 -10.75
C LYS A 262 4.19 2.17 -10.07
N ASP A 263 5.20 2.95 -9.69
CA ASP A 263 6.37 2.47 -8.95
C ASP A 263 6.00 1.87 -7.59
N ILE A 264 5.11 2.52 -6.84
CA ILE A 264 4.62 1.99 -5.54
C ILE A 264 3.83 0.69 -5.73
N VAL A 265 2.92 0.64 -6.71
CA VAL A 265 2.15 -0.58 -7.04
C VAL A 265 3.07 -1.72 -7.45
N ASN A 266 4.08 -1.45 -8.27
CA ASN A 266 5.07 -2.44 -8.69
C ASN A 266 5.87 -2.98 -7.49
N VAL A 267 6.23 -2.11 -6.55
CA VAL A 267 6.86 -2.53 -5.30
C VAL A 267 5.93 -3.43 -4.51
N TYR A 268 4.66 -3.06 -4.29
CA TYR A 268 3.68 -3.90 -3.60
C TYR A 268 3.57 -5.29 -4.22
N GLN A 269 3.39 -5.36 -5.53
CA GLN A 269 3.29 -6.64 -6.23
C GLN A 269 4.53 -7.52 -5.98
N ARG A 270 5.73 -6.94 -6.14
CA ARG A 270 6.99 -7.66 -5.92
C ARG A 270 7.14 -8.13 -4.47
N VAL A 271 6.87 -7.26 -3.50
CA VAL A 271 7.07 -7.60 -2.09
C VAL A 271 6.02 -8.58 -1.56
N VAL A 272 4.80 -8.52 -2.07
CA VAL A 272 3.75 -9.51 -1.78
C VAL A 272 4.22 -10.90 -2.22
N SER A 273 4.70 -11.04 -3.46
CA SER A 273 5.23 -12.31 -3.93
C SER A 273 6.40 -12.82 -3.08
N SER A 274 7.27 -11.92 -2.60
CA SER A 274 8.33 -12.29 -1.66
C SER A 274 7.77 -12.83 -0.34
N LEU A 275 6.81 -12.12 0.28
CA LEU A 275 6.16 -12.54 1.52
C LEU A 275 5.47 -13.90 1.38
N GLU A 276 4.82 -14.16 0.26
CA GLU A 276 4.11 -15.42 0.01
C GLU A 276 5.04 -16.60 -0.25
N ALA A 277 6.18 -16.39 -0.92
CA ALA A 277 7.11 -17.47 -1.25
C ALA A 277 7.73 -18.15 -0.01
N GLY A 278 7.75 -17.47 1.15
CA GLY A 278 8.48 -17.93 2.33
C GLY A 278 10.00 -17.88 2.12
N CYS A 279 10.79 -18.07 3.18
CA CYS A 279 12.23 -18.30 3.01
C CYS A 279 12.41 -19.66 2.30
N SER A 280 13.14 -19.66 1.19
CA SER A 280 13.73 -20.89 0.65
C SER A 280 15.02 -21.24 1.37
#